data_AF-A0A8S1TA73-F1
#
_entry.id   AF-A0A8S1TA73-F1
#
_cell.length_a   1.000
_cell.length_b   1.000
_cell.length_c   1.000
_cell.angle_alpha   90.00
_cell.angle_beta   90.00
_cell.angle_gamma   90.00
#
_symmetry.space_group_name_H-M   'P 1'
#
loop_
_entity.id
_entity.type
_entity.pdbx_description
1 polymer ?
#
loop_
_entity_poly.entity_id
_entity_poly.type
_entity_poly.pdbx_seq_one_letter_code
_entity_poly.pdbx_strand_id
1 'polypeptide(L)'
;MNTQDHDAGVKTRSMNVSERLVDMSAKRVYCHISKAKKTQLIQTVLKQKCKIKKIAKDLNINYATAKTILHCYKKKEINLDEDSELKRASYSSLKNDPKLYVQIKEGEKVINHYEYFDMIKRSQ
;
A
#
# COMPACT_ATOMS: atom_id res chain seq x y z
N MET A 1 63.47 -25.76 -0.41
CA MET A 1 63.26 -24.57 0.44
C MET A 1 63.21 -23.34 -0.45
N ASN A 2 62.25 -22.45 -0.18
CA ASN A 2 61.91 -21.17 -0.83
C ASN A 2 61.24 -21.21 -2.21
N THR A 3 59.94 -21.49 -2.19
CA THR A 3 58.96 -20.94 -3.13
C THR A 3 58.73 -19.46 -2.80
N GLN A 4 58.99 -18.59 -3.76
CA GLN A 4 58.72 -17.16 -3.69
C GLN A 4 57.34 -16.92 -4.28
N ASP A 5 56.32 -16.94 -3.43
CA ASP A 5 54.93 -16.64 -3.81
C ASP A 5 54.82 -15.16 -4.17
N HIS A 6 54.71 -14.88 -5.47
CA HIS A 6 54.42 -13.54 -5.99
C HIS A 6 52.91 -13.34 -5.94
N ASP A 7 52.42 -12.76 -4.85
CA ASP A 7 51.01 -12.46 -4.62
C ASP A 7 50.55 -11.39 -5.63
N ALA A 8 49.87 -11.83 -6.69
CA ALA A 8 49.40 -10.98 -7.77
C ALA A 8 48.15 -10.21 -7.31
N GLY A 9 48.38 -9.08 -6.64
CA GLY A 9 47.32 -8.14 -6.27
C GLY A 9 46.48 -7.75 -7.49
N VAL A 10 45.19 -8.09 -7.44
CA VAL A 10 44.21 -7.75 -8.47
C VAL A 10 44.04 -6.22 -8.51
N LYS A 11 44.56 -5.59 -9.56
CA LYS A 11 44.36 -4.16 -9.81
C LYS A 11 42.90 -3.90 -10.15
N THR A 12 42.14 -3.40 -9.19
CA THR A 12 40.79 -2.89 -9.45
C THR A 12 40.90 -1.59 -10.23
N ARG A 13 40.17 -1.51 -11.35
CA ARG A 13 40.13 -0.31 -12.19
C ARG A 13 39.37 0.76 -11.42
N SER A 14 40.07 1.75 -10.87
CA SER A 14 39.44 2.90 -10.24
C SER A 14 38.52 3.58 -11.25
N MET A 15 37.23 3.70 -10.94
CA MET A 15 36.27 4.38 -11.79
C MET A 15 36.45 5.88 -11.60
N ASN A 16 36.77 6.59 -12.68
CA ASN A 16 36.70 8.05 -12.71
C ASN A 16 35.26 8.46 -12.42
N VAL A 17 35.05 9.06 -11.25
CA VAL A 17 33.77 9.65 -10.86
C VAL A 17 33.60 10.89 -11.74
N SER A 18 32.89 10.73 -12.85
CA SER A 18 32.41 11.86 -13.63
C SER A 18 31.44 12.63 -12.74
N GLU A 19 31.81 13.84 -12.32
CA GLU A 19 30.92 14.81 -11.68
C GLU A 19 29.74 15.07 -12.61
N ARG A 20 28.66 14.31 -12.43
CA ARG A 20 27.36 14.71 -12.95
C ARG A 20 26.84 15.75 -11.97
N LEU A 21 26.75 16.99 -12.48
CA LEU A 21 25.94 18.07 -11.95
C LEU A 21 24.70 17.49 -11.25
N VAL A 22 24.69 17.62 -9.93
CA VAL A 22 23.55 17.26 -9.09
C VAL A 22 22.50 18.32 -9.36
N ASP A 23 21.66 18.04 -10.35
CA ASP A 23 20.44 18.82 -10.58
C ASP A 23 19.64 18.79 -9.28
N MET A 24 19.45 19.97 -8.69
CA MET A 24 18.87 20.13 -7.37
C MET A 24 17.49 19.48 -7.33
N SER A 25 17.43 18.36 -6.62
CA SER A 25 16.30 17.47 -6.40
C SER A 25 14.93 18.16 -6.46
N ALA A 26 14.25 18.04 -7.61
CA ALA A 26 12.80 18.04 -7.60
C ALA A 26 12.35 16.93 -6.63
N LYS A 27 11.64 17.30 -5.56
CA LYS A 27 11.04 16.33 -4.64
C LYS A 27 10.32 15.28 -5.48
N ARG A 28 10.61 13.98 -5.25
CA ARG A 28 9.98 12.89 -6.01
C ARG A 28 8.47 13.02 -5.87
N VAL A 29 7.81 13.47 -6.93
CA VAL A 29 6.35 13.52 -6.98
C VAL A 29 5.86 12.09 -6.90
N TYR A 30 5.18 11.75 -5.81
CA TYR A 30 4.60 10.43 -5.64
C TYR A 30 3.46 10.29 -6.66
N CYS A 31 3.68 9.48 -7.69
CA CYS A 31 2.64 9.17 -8.66
C CYS A 31 1.80 7.98 -8.15
N HIS A 32 0.49 8.22 -8.02
CA HIS A 32 -0.44 7.13 -7.76
C HIS A 32 -0.55 6.22 -8.99
N ILE A 33 -0.30 4.93 -8.81
CA ILE A 33 -0.47 3.93 -9.85
C ILE A 33 -1.94 3.52 -9.89
N SER A 34 -2.57 3.69 -11.06
CA SER A 34 -3.97 3.32 -11.28
C SER A 34 -4.21 1.82 -11.05
N LYS A 35 -5.44 1.46 -10.65
CA LYS A 35 -5.84 0.06 -10.44
C LYS A 35 -5.57 -0.80 -11.69
N ALA A 36 -5.92 -0.31 -12.87
CA ALA A 36 -5.69 -0.99 -14.15
C ALA A 36 -4.21 -1.37 -14.36
N LYS A 37 -3.28 -0.44 -14.10
CA LYS A 37 -1.84 -0.71 -14.21
C LYS A 37 -1.35 -1.74 -13.20
N LYS A 38 -1.90 -1.76 -11.98
CA LYS A 38 -1.58 -2.77 -10.97
C LYS A 38 -2.03 -4.16 -11.44
N THR A 39 -3.27 -4.28 -11.91
CA THR A 39 -3.81 -5.54 -12.43
C THR A 39 -3.00 -6.05 -13.61
N GLN A 40 -2.66 -5.17 -14.56
CA GLN A 40 -1.86 -5.52 -15.72
C GLN A 40 -0.45 -6.00 -15.35
N LEU A 41 0.22 -5.32 -14.40
CA LEU A 41 1.51 -5.73 -13.87
C LEU A 41 1.44 -7.13 -13.25
N ILE A 42 0.45 -7.37 -12.39
CA ILE A 42 0.27 -8.64 -11.68
C ILE A 42 -0.02 -9.77 -12.68
N GLN A 43 -0.93 -9.54 -13.63
CA GLN A 43 -1.32 -10.53 -14.63
C GLN A 43 -0.14 -10.94 -15.53
N THR A 44 0.61 -9.99 -16.06
CA THR A 44 1.75 -10.27 -16.95
C THR A 44 2.93 -10.90 -16.21
N VAL A 45 3.23 -10.45 -14.99
CA VAL A 45 4.35 -11.02 -14.22
C VAL A 45 4.01 -12.41 -13.67
N LEU A 46 2.82 -12.60 -13.10
CA LEU A 46 2.47 -13.86 -12.43
C LEU A 46 1.83 -14.88 -13.37
N LYS A 47 0.87 -14.48 -14.22
CA LYS A 47 0.19 -15.42 -15.14
C LYS A 47 1.05 -15.72 -16.37
N GLN A 48 1.69 -14.71 -16.97
CA GLN A 48 2.53 -14.88 -18.16
C GLN A 48 4.03 -15.09 -17.85
N LYS A 49 4.40 -15.19 -16.57
CA LYS A 49 5.78 -15.43 -16.08
C LYS A 49 6.84 -14.46 -16.66
N CYS A 50 6.45 -13.23 -16.94
CA CYS A 50 7.34 -12.22 -17.52
C CYS A 50 8.27 -11.61 -16.45
N LYS A 51 9.47 -11.18 -16.88
CA LYS A 51 10.43 -10.49 -16.01
C LYS A 51 9.85 -9.15 -15.53
N ILE A 52 9.77 -8.96 -14.20
CA ILE A 52 9.25 -7.74 -13.56
C ILE A 52 9.89 -6.46 -14.12
N LYS A 53 11.22 -6.47 -14.32
CA LYS A 53 11.97 -5.30 -14.81
C LYS A 53 11.52 -4.86 -16.21
N LYS A 54 11.09 -5.79 -17.07
CA LYS A 54 10.60 -5.48 -18.42
C LYS A 54 9.22 -4.82 -18.33
N ILE A 55 8.27 -5.49 -17.68
CA ILE A 55 6.89 -5.01 -17.53
C ILE A 55 6.83 -3.67 -16.78
N ALA A 56 7.66 -3.46 -15.76
CA ALA A 56 7.72 -2.20 -15.04
C ALA A 56 8.13 -1.03 -15.96
N LYS A 57 9.05 -1.25 -16.91
CA LYS A 57 9.40 -0.24 -17.92
C LYS A 57 8.22 0.01 -18.87
N ASP A 58 7.61 -1.07 -19.37
CA ASP A 58 6.49 -0.99 -20.32
C ASP A 58 5.29 -0.22 -19.73
N LEU A 59 5.02 -0.39 -18.43
CA LEU A 59 3.93 0.31 -17.71
C LEU A 59 4.32 1.69 -17.15
N ASN A 60 5.58 2.08 -17.34
CA ASN A 60 6.21 3.28 -16.77
C ASN A 60 6.02 3.36 -15.24
N ILE A 61 6.36 2.27 -14.55
CA ILE A 61 6.30 2.12 -13.09
C ILE A 61 7.73 1.94 -12.56
N ASN A 62 8.06 2.61 -11.45
CA ASN A 62 9.33 2.36 -10.79
C ASN A 62 9.45 0.89 -10.37
N TYR A 63 10.59 0.27 -10.68
CA TYR A 63 10.85 -1.14 -10.36
C TYR A 63 10.68 -1.48 -8.87
N ALA A 64 11.10 -0.59 -7.96
CA ALA A 64 10.92 -0.76 -6.53
C ALA A 64 9.41 -0.83 -6.18
N THR A 65 8.61 0.07 -6.75
CA THR A 65 7.16 0.06 -6.57
C THR A 65 6.52 -1.20 -7.14
N ALA A 66 6.96 -1.67 -8.31
CA ALA A 66 6.48 -2.92 -8.89
C ALA A 66 6.76 -4.13 -7.98
N LYS A 67 7.95 -4.20 -7.38
CA LYS A 67 8.31 -5.25 -6.41
C LYS A 67 7.41 -5.20 -5.18
N THR A 68 7.16 -4.00 -4.64
CA THR A 68 6.25 -3.82 -3.50
C THR A 68 4.82 -4.24 -3.83
N ILE A 69 4.29 -3.85 -4.99
CA ILE A 69 2.95 -4.27 -5.45
C ILE A 69 2.85 -5.79 -5.49
N LEU A 70 3.84 -6.46 -6.09
CA LEU A 70 3.84 -7.91 -6.22
C LEU A 70 3.97 -8.62 -4.87
N HIS A 71 4.81 -8.09 -3.97
CA HIS A 71 4.96 -8.61 -2.62
C HIS A 71 3.67 -8.47 -1.82
N CYS A 72 3.03 -7.30 -1.85
CA CYS A 72 1.76 -7.06 -1.20
C CYS A 72 0.66 -7.98 -1.76
N TYR A 73 0.62 -8.17 -3.09
CA TYR A 73 -0.34 -9.09 -3.73
C TYR A 73 -0.17 -10.52 -3.24
N LYS A 74 1.06 -11.04 -3.20
CA LYS A 74 1.35 -12.40 -2.69
C LYS A 74 1.02 -12.58 -1.22
N LYS A 75 1.25 -11.54 -0.40
CA LYS A 75 1.07 -11.63 1.05
C LYS A 75 -0.39 -11.46 1.49
N LYS A 76 -1.20 -10.73 0.72
CA LYS A 76 -2.55 -10.35 1.13
C LYS A 76 -3.68 -11.02 0.35
N GLU A 77 -3.41 -11.85 -0.66
CA GLU A 77 -4.43 -12.22 -1.67
C GLU A 77 -5.31 -11.01 -1.98
N ILE A 78 -4.68 -9.90 -2.41
CA ILE A 78 -5.41 -8.66 -2.61
C ILE A 78 -6.47 -8.95 -3.67
N ASN A 79 -7.71 -9.10 -3.25
CA ASN A 79 -8.87 -9.19 -4.12
C ASN A 79 -8.91 -7.89 -4.93
N LEU A 80 -8.41 -7.96 -6.16
CA LEU A 80 -8.46 -6.84 -7.11
C LEU A 80 -9.90 -6.58 -7.58
N ASP A 81 -10.80 -7.54 -7.34
CA ASP A 81 -12.22 -7.51 -7.68
C ASP A 81 -13.15 -7.13 -6.53
N GLU A 82 -12.64 -6.98 -5.32
CA GLU A 82 -13.54 -6.70 -4.21
C GLU A 82 -13.87 -5.20 -4.17
N ASP A 83 -15.04 -4.88 -4.70
CA ASP A 83 -16.09 -4.13 -3.98
C ASP A 83 -16.39 -4.80 -2.62
N SER A 84 -15.35 -5.12 -1.85
CA SER A 84 -15.45 -5.42 -0.44
C SER A 84 -16.08 -4.19 0.13
N GLU A 85 -17.30 -4.36 0.64
CA GLU A 85 -17.96 -3.41 1.49
C GLU A 85 -16.93 -3.01 2.55
N LEU A 86 -16.23 -1.92 2.27
CA LEU A 86 -15.47 -1.18 3.25
C LEU A 86 -16.43 -1.10 4.42
N LYS A 87 -16.01 -1.59 5.59
CA LYS A 87 -16.67 -1.30 6.87
C LYS A 87 -16.65 0.22 7.04
N ARG A 88 -17.53 0.89 6.30
CA ARG A 88 -17.74 2.31 6.31
C ARG A 88 -18.53 2.50 7.58
N ALA A 89 -17.95 3.22 8.53
CA ALA A 89 -18.76 3.90 9.52
C ALA A 89 -19.76 4.76 8.72
N SER A 90 -21.02 4.31 8.65
CA SER A 90 -22.09 5.07 8.04
C SER A 90 -22.52 6.13 9.04
N TYR A 91 -22.38 7.40 8.67
CA TYR A 91 -23.05 8.47 9.37
C TYR A 91 -24.24 8.92 8.52
N SER A 92 -25.43 8.89 9.10
CA SER A 92 -26.61 9.54 8.55
C SER A 92 -26.87 10.79 9.39
N SER A 93 -26.87 11.96 8.76
CA SER A 93 -27.36 13.17 9.40
C SER A 93 -28.89 13.12 9.36
N LEU A 94 -29.50 12.74 10.48
CA LEU A 94 -30.93 12.96 10.70
C LEU A 94 -31.14 14.46 10.83
N LYS A 95 -31.67 15.09 9.77
CA LYS A 95 -31.78 16.55 9.72
C LYS A 95 -32.80 17.16 10.69
N ASN A 96 -33.59 16.39 11.44
CA ASN A 96 -34.70 16.98 12.21
C ASN A 96 -35.03 16.30 13.56
N ASP A 97 -34.13 15.54 14.17
CA ASP A 97 -34.35 15.09 15.55
C ASP A 97 -33.21 15.60 16.45
N PRO A 98 -33.48 16.52 17.41
CA PRO A 98 -32.48 16.94 18.38
C PRO A 98 -32.15 15.84 19.40
N LYS A 99 -32.86 14.71 19.33
CA LYS A 99 -32.79 13.60 20.27
C LYS A 99 -31.81 12.54 19.80
N LEU A 100 -30.80 12.28 20.60
CA LEU A 100 -29.85 11.19 20.39
C LEU A 100 -30.37 9.93 21.08
N TYR A 101 -30.57 8.84 20.35
CA TYR A 101 -31.01 7.56 20.90
C TYR A 101 -29.88 6.53 20.91
N VAL A 102 -29.82 5.72 21.96
CA VAL A 102 -28.90 4.59 22.08
C VAL A 102 -29.70 3.30 21.99
N GLN A 103 -29.27 2.40 21.10
CA GLN A 103 -29.87 1.09 20.91
C GLN A 103 -28.84 -0.01 21.18
N ILE A 104 -29.13 -0.89 22.15
CA ILE A 104 -28.30 -2.05 22.48
C ILE A 104 -28.97 -3.29 21.91
N LYS A 105 -28.24 -4.04 21.07
CA LYS A 105 -28.74 -5.27 20.43
C LYS A 105 -27.82 -6.44 20.75
N GLU A 106 -28.42 -7.61 20.90
CA GLU A 106 -27.73 -8.89 20.90
C GLU A 106 -28.31 -9.74 19.76
N GLY A 107 -27.48 -9.96 18.74
CA GLY A 107 -27.94 -10.49 17.44
C GLY A 107 -28.99 -9.57 16.80
N GLU A 108 -30.15 -10.12 16.48
CA GLU A 108 -31.28 -9.39 15.88
C GLU A 108 -32.24 -8.80 16.93
N LYS A 109 -32.07 -9.14 18.21
CA LYS A 109 -32.97 -8.72 19.28
C LYS A 109 -32.49 -7.41 19.89
N VAL A 110 -33.39 -6.43 19.98
CA VAL A 110 -33.15 -5.17 20.70
C VAL A 110 -33.36 -5.41 22.18
N ILE A 111 -32.30 -5.24 22.97
CA ILE A 111 -32.32 -5.41 24.43
C ILE A 111 -32.76 -4.11 25.09
N ASN A 112 -32.27 -2.96 24.60
CA ASN A 112 -32.54 -1.69 25.24
C ASN A 112 -32.57 -0.54 24.22
N HIS A 113 -33.43 0.43 24.49
CA HIS A 113 -33.59 1.63 23.65
C HIS A 113 -33.95 2.82 24.56
N TYR A 114 -33.10 3.83 24.59
CA TYR A 114 -33.31 5.01 25.43
C TYR A 114 -32.72 6.28 24.79
N GLU A 115 -33.25 7.44 25.19
CA GLU A 115 -32.71 8.75 24.82
C GLU A 115 -31.43 9.02 25.63
N TYR A 116 -30.32 9.34 24.96
CA TYR A 116 -28.99 9.49 25.54
C TYR A 116 -28.95 10.57 26.64
N PHE A 117 -29.60 11.70 26.40
CA PHE A 117 -29.60 12.84 27.32
C PHE A 117 -30.40 12.59 28.61
N ASP A 118 -31.33 11.62 28.61
CA ASP A 118 -32.06 11.24 29.83
C ASP A 118 -31.18 10.47 30.82
N MET A 119 -30.13 9.78 30.35
CA MET A 119 -29.19 9.09 31.22
C MET A 119 -28.27 10.06 31.97
N ILE A 120 -27.84 11.15 31.32
CA ILE A 120 -26.95 12.15 31.92
C ILE A 120 -27.61 12.84 33.12
N LYS A 121 -28.94 13.03 33.07
CA LYS A 121 -29.71 13.66 34.16
C LYS A 121 -29.85 12.80 35.42
N ARG A 122 -29.53 11.50 35.36
CA ARG A 122 -29.57 10.61 36.54
C ARG A 122 -28.27 10.58 37.33
N SER A 123 -27.24 11.26 36.86
CA SER A 123 -25.88 11.27 37.44
C SER A 123 -25.51 12.60 38.12
N GLN A 124 -26.50 13.48 38.32
CA GLN A 124 -26.34 14.75 39.03
C GLN A 124 -27.03 14.71 40.40
#